data_AF-A0AA39GM94-F1
#
_entry.id   AF-A0AA39GM94-F1
#
_cell.length_a   1.000
_cell.length_b   1.000
_cell.length_c   1.000
_cell.angle_alpha   90.00
_cell.angle_beta   90.00
_cell.angle_gamma   90.00
#
_symmetry.space_group_name_H-M   'P 1'
#
loop_
_entity.id
_entity.type
_entity.pdbx_description
1 polymer ?
#
loop_
_entity_poly.entity_id
_entity_poly.type
_entity_poly.pdbx_seq_one_letter_code
_entity_poly.pdbx_strand_id
1 'polypeptide(L)'
;MEGFEFELAKATQLGDRDLLGAVAVVIDNNGEFLYRHAAGHQFLDANSPPLDPDCTLSLTSAGKFITNVAALQLVERHIVTLDEPISKYIPEIKKCLLIEEVNQEIRLRPPTREVTLRHLLLNTSGMGTPDTYEERFGNKDRVPPLEFPNDAHPLVKNQFTHLFFEPGEGFEYGWGIYCVQLLVERLGDKDRFFQYINQHVFDALGMTSSTYRPTLEPHIWKRRLQMVERRADVSRMDRSSQTSLVARDEDTYGLTCSISDLARLFSDLMSPTCKLLQRQEHRDLLFTPQFIRHSFPHRSLLAETTNYGFLLPLEQDVSHKVSWALTPPPAMNWTAAGVIVEEDNTLPGSGIPKGSVSFEGQPNIIWTMNREKGRMMFFGTQLLPGYDVKAHNLAVQFMYDAWKTFG
;
A
#
# COMPACT_ATOMS: atom_id res chain seq x y z
N MET A 1 -14.83 -21.26 6.17
CA MET A 1 -14.54 -20.76 4.82
C MET A 1 -15.65 -21.03 3.80
N GLU A 2 -16.45 -22.10 3.92
CA GLU A 2 -17.53 -22.42 2.95
C GLU A 2 -18.49 -21.25 2.63
N GLY A 3 -18.91 -20.49 3.65
CA GLY A 3 -19.78 -19.32 3.44
C GLY A 3 -19.15 -18.24 2.56
N PHE A 4 -17.87 -17.95 2.78
CA PHE A 4 -17.10 -17.03 1.94
C PHE A 4 -16.97 -17.55 0.49
N GLU A 5 -16.66 -18.84 0.32
CA GLU A 5 -16.52 -19.44 -1.02
C GLU A 5 -17.82 -19.38 -1.81
N PHE A 6 -18.96 -19.58 -1.14
CA PHE A 6 -20.28 -19.44 -1.76
C PHE A 6 -20.52 -18.01 -2.26
N GLU A 7 -20.26 -16.99 -1.42
CA GLU A 7 -20.44 -15.58 -1.82
C GLU A 7 -19.46 -15.17 -2.92
N LEU A 8 -18.21 -15.65 -2.89
CA LEU A 8 -17.23 -15.39 -3.93
C LEU A 8 -17.59 -16.05 -5.27
N ALA A 9 -18.11 -17.29 -5.25
CA ALA A 9 -18.59 -17.97 -6.45
C ALA A 9 -19.77 -17.22 -7.08
N LYS A 10 -20.70 -16.72 -6.25
CA LYS A 10 -21.81 -15.89 -6.69
C LYS A 10 -21.32 -14.57 -7.30
N ALA A 11 -20.41 -13.87 -6.62
CA ALA A 11 -19.88 -12.59 -7.09
C ALA A 11 -19.10 -12.70 -8.42
N THR A 12 -18.59 -13.89 -8.76
CA THR A 12 -17.79 -14.13 -9.97
C THR A 12 -18.54 -14.90 -11.07
N GLN A 13 -19.84 -15.16 -10.88
CA GLN A 13 -20.65 -15.93 -11.82
C GLN A 13 -20.79 -15.22 -13.18
N LEU A 14 -20.55 -15.96 -14.28
CA LEU A 14 -20.71 -15.40 -15.63
C LEU A 14 -22.14 -14.91 -15.88
N GLY A 15 -22.25 -13.74 -16.53
CA GLY A 15 -23.53 -13.10 -16.88
C GLY A 15 -24.00 -12.05 -15.87
N ASP A 16 -23.81 -12.29 -14.57
CA ASP A 16 -24.19 -11.40 -13.47
C ASP A 16 -23.04 -11.26 -12.46
N ARG A 17 -21.84 -10.98 -12.99
CA ARG A 17 -20.62 -10.88 -12.18
C ARG A 17 -20.46 -9.50 -11.57
N ASP A 18 -20.23 -9.49 -10.27
CA ASP A 18 -19.74 -8.32 -9.55
C ASP A 18 -18.22 -8.21 -9.64
N LEU A 19 -17.52 -9.33 -9.75
CA LEU A 19 -16.06 -9.41 -9.88
C LEU A 19 -15.66 -10.21 -11.11
N LEU A 20 -14.65 -9.75 -11.85
CA LEU A 20 -14.05 -10.56 -12.90
C LEU A 20 -13.46 -11.86 -12.32
N GLY A 21 -12.72 -11.71 -11.23
CA GLY A 21 -12.19 -12.80 -10.43
C GLY A 21 -11.54 -12.26 -9.16
N ALA A 22 -11.29 -13.14 -8.20
CA ALA A 22 -10.53 -12.82 -6.99
C ALA A 22 -9.80 -14.04 -6.46
N VAL A 23 -8.74 -13.79 -5.70
CA VAL A 23 -7.96 -14.80 -5.00
C VAL A 23 -7.87 -14.44 -3.52
N ALA A 24 -8.02 -15.45 -2.67
CA ALA A 24 -8.00 -15.33 -1.23
C ALA A 24 -7.08 -16.41 -0.65
N VAL A 25 -6.10 -16.01 0.17
CA VAL A 25 -5.12 -16.94 0.74
C VAL A 25 -4.85 -16.67 2.22
N VAL A 26 -4.55 -17.74 2.94
CA VAL A 26 -3.97 -17.70 4.29
C VAL A 26 -2.65 -18.45 4.25
N ILE A 27 -1.59 -17.78 4.69
CA ILE A 27 -0.21 -18.26 4.65
C ILE A 27 0.35 -18.27 6.08
N ASP A 28 1.07 -19.32 6.44
CA ASP A 28 1.76 -19.40 7.72
C ASP A 28 3.18 -18.79 7.68
N ASN A 29 3.90 -18.81 8.79
CA ASN A 29 5.26 -18.28 8.88
C ASN A 29 6.30 -19.08 8.05
N ASN A 30 5.98 -20.31 7.64
CA ASN A 30 6.84 -21.13 6.76
C ASN A 30 6.58 -20.85 5.27
N GLY A 31 5.59 -20.01 4.95
CA GLY A 31 5.16 -19.77 3.58
C GLY A 31 4.22 -20.84 3.04
N GLU A 32 3.67 -21.70 3.90
CA GLU A 32 2.71 -22.73 3.52
C GLU A 32 1.30 -22.14 3.43
N PHE A 33 0.56 -22.53 2.39
CA PHE A 33 -0.84 -22.14 2.21
C PHE A 33 -1.75 -22.99 3.10
N LEU A 34 -2.24 -22.41 4.18
CA LEU A 34 -3.29 -23.00 5.02
C LEU A 34 -4.67 -22.91 4.34
N TYR A 35 -4.83 -21.90 3.50
CA TYR A 35 -6.01 -21.69 2.67
C TYR A 35 -5.59 -21.06 1.35
N ARG A 36 -6.14 -21.55 0.24
CA ARG A 36 -5.90 -20.98 -1.08
C ARG A 36 -7.09 -21.22 -1.98
N HIS A 37 -7.81 -20.16 -2.32
CA HIS A 37 -8.99 -20.24 -3.16
C HIS A 37 -9.00 -19.09 -4.17
N ALA A 38 -9.43 -19.38 -5.40
CA ALA A 38 -9.68 -18.37 -6.42
C ALA A 38 -10.96 -18.73 -7.18
N ALA A 39 -11.68 -17.70 -7.59
CA ALA A 39 -12.88 -17.84 -8.40
C ALA A 39 -12.94 -16.77 -9.49
N GLY A 40 -13.76 -17.04 -10.50
CA GLY A 40 -13.92 -16.18 -11.67
C GLY A 40 -12.93 -16.48 -12.77
N HIS A 41 -12.64 -15.47 -13.57
CA HIS A 41 -11.93 -15.60 -14.83
C HIS A 41 -10.80 -14.60 -14.91
N GLN A 42 -9.79 -14.92 -15.70
CA GLN A 42 -8.60 -14.09 -15.80
C GLN A 42 -8.81 -12.81 -16.65
N PHE A 43 -9.68 -12.87 -17.66
CA PHE A 43 -9.96 -11.80 -18.62
C PHE A 43 -11.47 -11.60 -18.81
N LEU A 44 -11.88 -10.40 -19.25
CA LEU A 44 -13.29 -10.12 -19.56
C LEU A 44 -13.83 -10.91 -20.76
N ASP A 45 -12.94 -11.42 -21.62
CA ASP A 45 -13.27 -12.11 -22.86
C ASP A 45 -14.10 -13.39 -22.62
N ALA A 46 -15.02 -13.71 -23.53
CA ALA A 46 -15.95 -14.84 -23.37
C ALA A 46 -15.26 -16.21 -23.27
N ASN A 47 -14.06 -16.35 -23.86
CA ASN A 47 -13.25 -17.56 -23.83
C ASN A 47 -12.13 -17.49 -22.78
N SER A 48 -12.24 -16.57 -21.80
CA SER A 48 -11.23 -16.46 -20.75
C SER A 48 -11.08 -17.78 -19.99
N PRO A 49 -9.85 -18.21 -19.66
CA PRO A 49 -9.67 -19.30 -18.71
C PRO A 49 -10.19 -18.91 -17.32
N PRO A 50 -10.50 -19.90 -16.47
CA PRO A 50 -10.69 -19.72 -15.04
C PRO A 50 -9.46 -19.03 -14.42
N LEU A 51 -9.68 -18.27 -13.35
CA LEU A 51 -8.60 -17.61 -12.64
C LEU A 51 -7.68 -18.64 -11.96
N ASP A 52 -6.39 -18.57 -12.26
CA ASP A 52 -5.37 -19.36 -11.57
C ASP A 52 -5.20 -18.85 -10.12
N PRO A 53 -5.25 -19.71 -9.08
CA PRO A 53 -4.90 -19.32 -7.71
C PRO A 53 -3.47 -18.80 -7.53
N ASP A 54 -2.59 -18.98 -8.51
CA ASP A 54 -1.25 -18.36 -8.61
C ASP A 54 -1.18 -17.22 -9.61
N CYS A 55 -2.31 -16.59 -9.94
CA CYS A 55 -2.32 -15.41 -10.82
C CYS A 55 -1.40 -14.30 -10.30
N THR A 56 -1.05 -13.40 -11.21
CA THR A 56 -0.29 -12.19 -10.85
C THR A 56 -1.24 -11.01 -10.71
N LEU A 57 -1.00 -10.16 -9.73
CA LEU A 57 -1.82 -8.98 -9.45
C LEU A 57 -0.94 -7.73 -9.49
N SER A 58 -1.48 -6.62 -10.04
CA SER A 58 -0.91 -5.30 -9.79
C SER A 58 -1.26 -4.91 -8.36
N LEU A 59 -0.26 -4.82 -7.49
CA LEU A 59 -0.46 -4.59 -6.06
C LEU A 59 -0.74 -3.12 -5.76
N THR A 60 -0.32 -2.18 -6.61
CA THR A 60 -0.47 -0.74 -6.37
C THR A 60 0.09 -0.36 -4.99
N SER A 61 -0.67 0.34 -4.15
CA SER A 61 -0.30 0.68 -2.78
C SER A 61 0.04 -0.52 -1.90
N ALA A 62 -0.56 -1.69 -2.13
CA ALA A 62 -0.35 -2.86 -1.29
C ALA A 62 1.12 -3.34 -1.29
N GLY A 63 1.90 -2.98 -2.31
CA GLY A 63 3.32 -3.34 -2.43
C GLY A 63 4.31 -2.31 -1.88
N LYS A 64 3.86 -1.13 -1.41
CA LYS A 64 4.76 -0.02 -1.02
C LYS A 64 5.75 -0.38 0.07
N PHE A 65 5.39 -1.26 0.99
CA PHE A 65 6.28 -1.65 2.08
C PHE A 65 7.58 -2.28 1.57
N ILE A 66 7.61 -2.83 0.35
CA ILE A 66 8.84 -3.37 -0.26
C ILE A 66 9.86 -2.26 -0.52
N THR A 67 9.40 -1.07 -0.92
CA THR A 67 10.25 0.11 -1.07
C THR A 67 10.83 0.54 0.28
N ASN A 68 10.04 0.45 1.35
CA ASN A 68 10.51 0.71 2.71
C ASN A 68 11.54 -0.33 3.16
N VAL A 69 11.32 -1.62 2.86
CA VAL A 69 12.30 -2.70 3.10
C VAL A 69 13.60 -2.42 2.36
N ALA A 70 13.54 -2.01 1.09
CA ALA A 70 14.73 -1.67 0.30
C ALA A 70 15.50 -0.48 0.91
N ALA A 71 14.82 0.55 1.39
CA ALA A 71 15.48 1.65 2.10
C ALA A 71 16.10 1.19 3.44
N LEU A 72 15.42 0.33 4.19
CA LEU A 72 15.96 -0.25 5.43
C LEU A 72 17.18 -1.15 5.18
N GLN A 73 17.29 -1.81 4.02
CA GLN A 73 18.53 -2.50 3.64
C GLN A 73 19.72 -1.54 3.49
N LEU A 74 19.50 -0.33 3.00
CA LEU A 74 20.54 0.70 2.94
C LEU A 74 20.93 1.20 4.33
N VAL A 75 19.95 1.27 5.25
CA VAL A 75 20.21 1.57 6.67
C VAL A 75 21.05 0.46 7.31
N GLU A 76 20.76 -0.81 7.07
CA GLU A 76 21.57 -1.93 7.58
C GLU A 76 23.03 -1.90 7.12
N ARG A 77 23.25 -1.41 5.89
CA ARG A 77 24.57 -1.24 5.29
C ARG A 77 25.28 0.05 5.73
N HIS A 78 24.68 0.85 6.62
CA HIS A 78 25.19 2.15 7.07
C HIS A 78 25.40 3.17 5.94
N ILE A 79 24.67 3.03 4.84
CA ILE A 79 24.74 3.97 3.70
C ILE A 79 23.95 5.24 4.00
N VAL A 80 22.87 5.11 4.76
CA VAL A 80 22.00 6.19 5.23
C VAL A 80 21.50 5.86 6.64
N THR A 81 21.19 6.86 7.45
CA THR A 81 20.52 6.65 8.75
C THR A 81 19.05 7.07 8.70
N LEU A 82 18.26 6.58 9.66
CA LEU A 82 16.84 6.92 9.75
C LEU A 82 16.59 8.41 10.05
N ASP A 83 17.49 9.05 10.79
CA ASP A 83 17.25 10.34 11.44
C ASP A 83 18.14 11.47 10.92
N GLU A 84 19.05 11.20 9.98
CA GLU A 84 19.76 12.29 9.31
C GLU A 84 18.88 13.01 8.28
N PRO A 85 19.18 14.28 7.97
CA PRO A 85 18.46 15.01 6.93
C PRO A 85 18.55 14.32 5.58
N ILE A 86 17.39 14.02 4.99
CA ILE A 86 17.31 13.40 3.66
C ILE A 86 17.82 14.33 2.56
N SER A 87 17.88 15.63 2.86
CA SER A 87 18.38 16.69 1.97
C SER A 87 19.85 16.51 1.55
N LYS A 88 20.62 15.69 2.28
CA LYS A 88 21.98 15.27 1.90
C LYS A 88 22.01 14.44 0.62
N TYR A 89 20.96 13.65 0.37
CA TYR A 89 20.86 12.72 -0.76
C TYR A 89 19.79 13.17 -1.77
N ILE A 90 18.80 13.93 -1.31
CA ILE A 90 17.71 14.50 -2.09
C ILE A 90 17.63 16.02 -1.83
N PRO A 91 18.59 16.81 -2.34
CA PRO A 91 18.63 18.26 -2.11
C PRO A 91 17.37 18.98 -2.63
N GLU A 92 16.67 18.40 -3.61
CA GLU A 92 15.43 18.94 -4.17
C GLU A 92 14.31 19.09 -3.12
N ILE A 93 14.34 18.27 -2.06
CA ILE A 93 13.35 18.35 -0.97
C ILE A 93 13.41 19.69 -0.23
N LYS A 94 14.50 20.46 -0.34
CA LYS A 94 14.59 21.81 0.24
C LYS A 94 13.62 22.81 -0.41
N LYS A 95 13.08 22.50 -1.60
CA LYS A 95 12.03 23.29 -2.24
C LYS A 95 10.63 22.99 -1.67
N CYS A 96 10.46 21.86 -0.98
CA CYS A 96 9.21 21.51 -0.32
C CYS A 96 9.02 22.38 0.93
N LEU A 97 8.43 23.56 0.74
CA LEU A 97 8.07 24.51 1.80
C LEU A 97 6.80 24.08 2.54
N LEU A 98 6.66 24.53 3.79
CA LEU A 98 5.44 24.40 4.59
C LEU A 98 4.36 25.37 4.11
N ILE A 99 3.14 24.85 3.98
CA ILE A 99 1.94 25.62 3.64
C ILE A 99 1.31 26.18 4.92
N GLU A 100 1.05 27.48 4.92
CA GLU A 100 0.28 28.16 5.95
C GLU A 100 -0.89 28.91 5.30
N GLU A 101 -2.10 28.72 5.80
CA GLU A 101 -3.26 29.51 5.40
C GLU A 101 -3.50 30.61 6.43
N VAL A 102 -3.30 31.87 6.04
CA VAL A 102 -3.50 33.05 6.90
C VAL A 102 -4.50 33.97 6.21
N ASN A 103 -5.66 34.22 6.85
CA ASN A 103 -6.74 35.03 6.28
C ASN A 103 -7.16 34.57 4.86
N GLN A 104 -7.29 33.25 4.64
CA GLN A 104 -7.62 32.63 3.35
C GLN A 104 -6.54 32.79 2.25
N GLU A 105 -5.36 33.32 2.57
CA GLU A 105 -4.22 33.37 1.66
C GLU A 105 -3.23 32.26 1.99
N ILE A 106 -2.77 31.56 0.95
CA ILE A 106 -1.71 30.57 1.07
C ILE A 106 -0.35 31.28 1.11
N ARG A 107 0.40 31.00 2.17
CA ARG A 107 1.78 31.42 2.36
C ARG A 107 2.67 30.20 2.45
N LEU A 108 3.89 30.32 1.93
CA LEU A 108 4.89 29.29 1.99
C LEU A 108 6.06 29.75 2.84
N ARG A 109 6.52 28.89 3.75
CA ARG A 109 7.72 29.15 4.54
C ARG A 109 8.60 27.91 4.66
N PRO A 110 9.91 28.05 4.89
CA PRO A 110 10.75 26.90 5.22
C PRO A 110 10.22 26.15 6.46
N PRO A 111 10.26 24.80 6.46
CA PRO A 111 10.02 24.04 7.67
C PRO A 111 11.12 24.32 8.70
N THR A 112 10.79 24.24 9.98
CA THR A 112 11.77 24.42 11.08
C THR A 112 12.59 23.16 11.34
N ARG A 113 12.10 22.00 10.88
CA ARG A 113 12.76 20.69 10.98
C ARG A 113 13.05 20.15 9.58
N GLU A 114 14.19 19.46 9.41
CA GLU A 114 14.47 18.77 8.16
C GLU A 114 13.70 17.44 8.06
N VAL A 115 13.29 17.09 6.84
CA VAL A 115 12.71 15.78 6.54
C VAL A 115 13.81 14.71 6.66
N THR A 116 13.48 13.56 7.26
CA THR A 116 14.38 12.41 7.44
C THR A 116 13.78 11.18 6.77
N LEU A 117 14.58 10.11 6.61
CA LEU A 117 14.06 8.84 6.12
C LEU A 117 12.94 8.30 7.02
N ARG A 118 13.07 8.40 8.35
CA ARG A 118 12.02 8.01 9.29
C ARG A 118 10.71 8.73 9.03
N HIS A 119 10.75 10.03 8.74
CA HIS A 119 9.54 10.79 8.43
C HIS A 119 8.86 10.28 7.14
N LEU A 120 9.63 9.89 6.14
CA LEU A 120 9.11 9.36 4.87
C LEU A 120 8.52 7.95 5.04
N LEU A 121 9.21 7.05 5.75
CA LEU A 121 8.73 5.68 5.99
C LEU A 121 7.42 5.64 6.78
N LEU A 122 7.18 6.65 7.63
CA LEU A 122 6.05 6.71 8.56
C LEU A 122 4.94 7.68 8.14
N ASN A 123 5.00 8.28 6.93
CA ASN A 123 4.03 9.27 6.46
C ASN A 123 3.90 10.50 7.40
N THR A 124 5.00 10.90 8.04
CA THR A 124 5.08 12.07 8.94
C THR A 124 5.97 13.18 8.38
N SER A 125 6.32 13.12 7.10
CA SER A 125 7.12 14.17 6.43
C SER A 125 6.37 15.46 6.15
N GLY A 126 5.03 15.42 6.15
CA GLY A 126 4.17 16.51 5.71
C GLY A 126 3.85 16.48 4.21
N MET A 127 4.47 15.59 3.42
CA MET A 127 4.16 15.44 1.99
C MET A 127 2.84 14.69 1.77
N GLY A 128 1.85 15.39 1.22
CA GLY A 128 0.59 14.78 0.78
C GLY A 128 0.60 14.44 -0.71
N THR A 129 -0.55 14.63 -1.34
CA THR A 129 -0.79 14.41 -2.77
C THR A 129 -1.39 15.67 -3.42
N PRO A 130 -1.49 15.74 -4.76
CA PRO A 130 -2.25 16.80 -5.43
C PRO A 130 -3.72 16.85 -4.98
N ASP A 131 -4.32 15.69 -4.71
CA ASP A 131 -5.70 15.60 -4.23
C ASP A 131 -5.81 16.19 -2.81
N THR A 132 -4.78 16.04 -1.97
CA THR A 132 -4.72 16.68 -0.65
C THR A 132 -4.79 18.22 -0.73
N TYR A 133 -4.26 18.84 -1.80
CA TYR A 133 -4.41 20.28 -2.01
C TYR A 133 -5.85 20.67 -2.31
N GLU A 134 -6.50 19.92 -3.19
CA GLU A 134 -7.90 20.14 -3.54
C GLU A 134 -8.80 19.96 -2.31
N GLU A 135 -8.58 18.90 -1.54
CA GLU A 135 -9.37 18.59 -0.34
C GLU A 135 -9.25 19.65 0.75
N ARG A 136 -8.03 20.14 1.01
CA ARG A 136 -7.79 21.10 2.11
C ARG A 136 -8.12 22.54 1.71
N PHE A 137 -7.95 22.90 0.45
CA PHE A 137 -8.06 24.30 0.01
C PHE A 137 -9.19 24.56 -0.98
N GLY A 138 -9.92 23.53 -1.41
CA GLY A 138 -11.04 23.62 -2.36
C GLY A 138 -10.65 24.01 -3.79
N ASN A 139 -9.35 24.18 -4.04
CA ASN A 139 -8.75 24.43 -5.33
C ASN A 139 -7.22 24.27 -5.19
N LYS A 140 -6.67 23.23 -5.83
CA LYS A 140 -5.23 22.95 -5.82
C LYS A 140 -4.36 24.10 -6.37
N ASP A 141 -4.89 24.91 -7.27
CA ASP A 141 -4.15 26.02 -7.92
C ASP A 141 -3.92 27.20 -6.97
N ARG A 142 -4.53 27.19 -5.76
CA ARG A 142 -4.22 28.14 -4.69
C ARG A 142 -2.81 27.94 -4.11
N VAL A 143 -2.25 26.75 -4.25
CA VAL A 143 -0.91 26.42 -3.75
C VAL A 143 0.10 26.68 -4.88
N PRO A 144 1.10 27.55 -4.66
CA PRO A 144 2.15 27.76 -5.66
C PRO A 144 2.83 26.44 -6.04
N PRO A 145 3.08 26.18 -7.33
CA PRO A 145 3.69 24.92 -7.75
C PRO A 145 5.17 24.86 -7.38
N LEU A 146 5.68 23.64 -7.22
CA LEU A 146 7.12 23.39 -7.12
C LEU A 146 7.77 23.50 -8.51
N GLU A 147 8.70 24.43 -8.66
CA GLU A 147 9.46 24.59 -9.89
C GLU A 147 10.82 23.90 -9.80
N PHE A 148 11.10 22.99 -10.73
CA PHE A 148 12.38 22.30 -10.84
C PHE A 148 12.99 22.48 -12.23
N PRO A 149 14.33 22.41 -12.36
CA PRO A 149 15.00 22.37 -13.66
C PRO A 149 14.46 21.25 -14.56
N ASN A 150 14.51 21.44 -15.88
CA ASN A 150 13.97 20.48 -16.84
C ASN A 150 14.64 19.10 -16.76
N ASP A 151 15.93 19.07 -16.41
CA ASP A 151 16.75 17.88 -16.21
C ASP A 151 16.59 17.23 -14.82
N ALA A 152 15.77 17.81 -13.93
CA ALA A 152 15.46 17.19 -12.65
C ALA A 152 14.78 15.83 -12.83
N HIS A 153 15.00 14.94 -11.86
CA HIS A 153 14.47 13.58 -11.89
C HIS A 153 12.94 13.57 -12.05
N PRO A 154 12.34 12.67 -12.85
CA PRO A 154 10.89 12.64 -13.07
C PRO A 154 10.06 12.53 -11.78
N LEU A 155 10.50 11.75 -10.79
CA LEU A 155 9.83 11.67 -9.49
C LEU A 155 9.81 13.01 -8.76
N VAL A 156 10.89 13.78 -8.84
CA VAL A 156 10.95 15.11 -8.22
C VAL A 156 9.93 16.04 -8.88
N LYS A 157 9.93 16.07 -10.23
CA LYS A 157 9.04 16.97 -10.99
C LYS A 157 7.56 16.63 -10.82
N ASN A 158 7.23 15.34 -10.75
CA ASN A 158 5.84 14.88 -10.87
C ASN A 158 5.23 14.44 -9.54
N GLN A 159 6.03 14.12 -8.52
CA GLN A 159 5.54 13.50 -7.28
C GLN A 159 5.86 14.29 -6.01
N PHE A 160 6.71 15.31 -6.06
CA PHE A 160 7.00 16.10 -4.86
C PHE A 160 5.88 17.12 -4.60
N THR A 161 5.64 17.38 -3.32
CA THR A 161 4.63 18.31 -2.82
C THR A 161 5.24 19.21 -1.75
N HIS A 162 4.69 20.43 -1.61
CA HIS A 162 4.81 21.23 -0.40
C HIS A 162 4.26 20.48 0.83
N LEU A 163 4.72 20.87 2.02
CA LEU A 163 4.43 20.20 3.27
C LEU A 163 3.18 20.79 3.94
N PHE A 164 2.30 19.93 4.44
CA PHE A 164 1.07 20.33 5.13
C PHE A 164 1.23 20.55 6.64
N PHE A 165 2.32 20.07 7.21
CA PHE A 165 2.70 20.22 8.61
C PHE A 165 4.21 20.06 8.78
N GLU A 166 4.75 20.47 9.93
CA GLU A 166 6.17 20.32 10.25
C GLU A 166 6.57 18.83 10.29
N PRO A 167 7.72 18.43 9.71
CA PRO A 167 8.15 17.04 9.72
C PRO A 167 8.19 16.44 11.14
N GLY A 168 7.39 15.40 11.37
CA GLY A 168 7.19 14.71 12.64
C GLY A 168 6.00 15.19 13.48
N GLU A 169 5.31 16.27 13.09
CA GLU A 169 4.19 16.87 13.85
C GLU A 169 2.81 16.53 13.30
N GLY A 170 2.71 15.53 12.43
CA GLY A 170 1.44 15.08 11.87
C GLY A 170 1.57 13.77 11.11
N PHE A 171 0.45 13.33 10.54
CA PHE A 171 0.36 12.17 9.66
C PHE A 171 -0.43 12.56 8.42
N GLU A 172 0.09 12.22 7.25
CA GLU A 172 -0.58 12.36 5.95
C GLU A 172 -0.07 11.23 5.06
N TYR A 173 -0.94 10.27 4.74
CA TYR A 173 -0.59 9.26 3.76
C TYR A 173 -0.47 9.90 2.39
N GLY A 174 0.74 9.90 1.83
CA GLY A 174 1.02 10.71 0.65
C GLY A 174 2.18 10.20 -0.19
N TRP A 175 2.73 11.12 -0.99
CA TRP A 175 3.73 10.80 -2.00
C TRP A 175 5.17 10.80 -1.48
N GLY A 176 5.38 10.86 -0.16
CA GLY A 176 6.70 10.69 0.46
C GLY A 176 7.40 9.38 0.09
N ILE A 177 6.65 8.33 -0.26
CA ILE A 177 7.22 7.06 -0.73
C ILE A 177 8.07 7.20 -2.01
N TYR A 178 7.78 8.16 -2.88
CA TYR A 178 8.59 8.39 -4.08
C TYR A 178 9.94 9.03 -3.75
N CYS A 179 10.04 9.77 -2.63
CA CYS A 179 11.34 10.17 -2.09
C CYS A 179 12.13 8.96 -1.60
N VAL A 180 11.46 7.97 -0.98
CA VAL A 180 12.10 6.71 -0.57
C VAL A 180 12.57 5.92 -1.78
N GLN A 181 11.75 5.84 -2.83
CA GLN A 181 12.15 5.21 -4.11
C GLN A 181 13.39 5.89 -4.70
N LEU A 182 13.38 7.23 -4.77
CA LEU A 182 14.51 7.99 -5.30
C LEU A 182 15.77 7.84 -4.45
N LEU A 183 15.63 7.73 -3.12
CA LEU A 183 16.76 7.44 -2.23
C LEU A 183 17.38 6.09 -2.57
N VAL A 184 16.54 5.05 -2.73
CA VAL A 184 17.00 3.70 -3.09
C VAL A 184 17.70 3.71 -4.45
N GLU A 185 17.16 4.45 -5.42
CA GLU A 185 17.82 4.61 -6.73
C GLU A 185 19.19 5.29 -6.61
N ARG A 186 19.29 6.37 -5.84
CA ARG A 186 20.54 7.14 -5.71
C ARG A 186 21.63 6.42 -4.91
N LEU A 187 21.23 5.60 -3.94
CA LEU A 187 22.16 5.00 -2.96
C LEU A 187 22.30 3.49 -3.10
N GLY A 188 21.51 2.86 -3.96
CA GLY A 188 21.43 1.41 -4.09
C GLY A 188 22.48 0.75 -5.00
N ASP A 189 23.51 1.48 -5.45
CA ASP A 189 24.50 0.98 -6.42
C ASP A 189 23.87 0.45 -7.73
N LYS A 190 22.72 0.98 -8.12
CA LYS A 190 21.97 0.64 -9.34
C LYS A 190 21.57 1.90 -10.09
N ASP A 191 21.41 1.78 -11.40
CA ASP A 191 20.96 2.89 -12.23
C ASP A 191 19.46 3.16 -12.04
N ARG A 192 18.69 2.15 -11.61
CA ARG A 192 17.23 2.22 -11.51
C ARG A 192 16.70 1.49 -10.29
N PHE A 193 15.65 2.04 -9.68
CA PHE A 193 14.95 1.43 -8.54
C PHE A 193 14.60 -0.06 -8.74
N PHE A 194 13.98 -0.42 -9.86
CA PHE A 194 13.55 -1.81 -10.08
C PHE A 194 14.72 -2.81 -10.14
N GLN A 195 15.91 -2.37 -10.57
CA GLN A 195 17.10 -3.24 -10.60
C GLN A 195 17.56 -3.57 -9.17
N TYR A 196 17.46 -2.59 -8.27
CA TYR A 196 17.74 -2.82 -6.85
C TYR A 196 16.76 -3.83 -6.27
N ILE A 197 15.45 -3.64 -6.50
CA ILE A 197 14.45 -4.58 -5.98
C ILE A 197 14.62 -5.98 -6.56
N ASN A 198 14.86 -6.11 -7.87
CA ASN A 198 15.09 -7.40 -8.50
C ASN A 198 16.24 -8.15 -7.81
N GLN A 199 17.40 -7.52 -7.62
CA GLN A 199 18.55 -8.19 -7.02
C GLN A 199 18.40 -8.42 -5.51
N HIS A 200 17.97 -7.40 -4.77
CA HIS A 200 18.06 -7.40 -3.31
C HIS A 200 16.78 -7.85 -2.61
N VAL A 201 15.69 -8.05 -3.36
CA VAL A 201 14.43 -8.59 -2.86
C VAL A 201 14.04 -9.84 -3.64
N PHE A 202 13.85 -9.73 -4.95
CA PHE A 202 13.26 -10.84 -5.72
C PHE A 202 14.22 -12.02 -5.86
N ASP A 203 15.46 -11.80 -6.30
CA ASP A 203 16.46 -12.86 -6.43
C ASP A 203 16.81 -13.46 -5.06
N ALA A 204 16.91 -12.61 -4.03
CA ALA A 204 17.20 -13.05 -2.65
C ALA A 204 16.16 -14.03 -2.10
N LEU A 205 14.90 -13.90 -2.53
CA LEU A 205 13.79 -14.75 -2.11
C LEU A 205 13.34 -15.76 -3.19
N GLY A 206 13.93 -15.74 -4.39
CA GLY A 206 13.50 -16.58 -5.51
C GLY A 206 12.13 -16.20 -6.08
N MET A 207 11.76 -14.91 -6.04
CA MET A 207 10.50 -14.38 -6.56
C MET A 207 10.55 -14.18 -8.07
N THR A 208 10.44 -15.29 -8.83
CA THR A 208 10.63 -15.31 -10.30
C THR A 208 9.39 -14.87 -11.11
N SER A 209 8.28 -14.60 -10.43
CA SER A 209 7.00 -14.18 -11.00
C SER A 209 6.54 -12.83 -10.43
N SER A 210 7.51 -11.97 -10.11
CA SER A 210 7.32 -10.60 -9.62
C SER A 210 8.16 -9.62 -10.44
N THR A 211 7.59 -8.47 -10.79
CA THR A 211 8.29 -7.45 -11.59
C THR A 211 7.63 -6.08 -11.47
N TYR A 212 8.44 -5.04 -11.64
CA TYR A 212 7.96 -3.66 -11.87
C TYR A 212 7.85 -3.31 -13.35
N ARG A 213 8.16 -4.23 -14.27
CA ARG A 213 8.08 -4.02 -15.72
C ARG A 213 7.28 -5.15 -16.39
N PRO A 214 6.03 -5.36 -15.98
CA PRO A 214 5.25 -6.54 -16.39
C PRO A 214 5.05 -6.62 -17.91
N THR A 215 4.99 -5.50 -18.61
CA THR A 215 4.84 -5.47 -20.08
C THR A 215 6.06 -6.03 -20.82
N LEU A 216 7.23 -6.04 -20.17
CA LEU A 216 8.49 -6.58 -20.69
C LEU A 216 8.73 -8.04 -20.23
N GLU A 217 7.84 -8.61 -19.43
CA GLU A 217 7.95 -9.97 -18.88
C GLU A 217 6.72 -10.82 -19.26
N PRO A 218 6.66 -11.35 -20.50
CA PRO A 218 5.45 -11.98 -21.02
C PRO A 218 4.96 -13.19 -20.23
N HIS A 219 5.84 -13.94 -19.55
CA HIS A 219 5.44 -15.08 -18.72
C HIS A 219 4.71 -14.65 -17.45
N ILE A 220 5.04 -13.47 -16.89
CA ILE A 220 4.31 -12.86 -15.78
C ILE A 220 3.02 -12.24 -16.31
N TRP A 221 3.12 -11.44 -17.38
CA TRP A 221 1.97 -10.70 -17.93
C TRP A 221 0.79 -11.58 -18.33
N LYS A 222 1.07 -12.76 -18.90
CA LYS A 222 0.05 -13.71 -19.35
C LYS A 222 -0.71 -14.37 -18.19
N ARG A 223 -0.21 -14.29 -16.96
CA ARG A 223 -0.85 -14.86 -15.74
C ARG A 223 -1.65 -13.84 -14.94
N ARG A 224 -1.68 -12.58 -15.40
CA ARG A 224 -2.34 -11.51 -14.66
C ARG A 224 -3.86 -11.69 -14.61
N LEU A 225 -4.46 -11.41 -13.47
CA LEU A 225 -5.86 -11.02 -13.46
C LEU A 225 -5.98 -9.66 -14.16
N GLN A 226 -6.84 -9.54 -15.16
CA GLN A 226 -7.01 -8.29 -15.91
C GLN A 226 -7.62 -7.20 -15.03
N MET A 227 -7.03 -6.00 -15.08
CA MET A 227 -7.64 -4.82 -14.49
C MET A 227 -8.93 -4.43 -15.20
N VAL A 228 -10.00 -4.33 -14.43
CA VAL A 228 -11.34 -3.93 -14.88
C VAL A 228 -11.83 -2.74 -14.09
N GLU A 229 -12.80 -2.02 -14.65
CA GLU A 229 -13.39 -0.83 -14.04
C GLU A 229 -14.91 -0.97 -14.04
N ARG A 230 -15.55 -0.75 -12.89
CA ARG A 230 -17.01 -0.66 -12.80
C ARG A 230 -17.43 0.75 -13.14
N ARG A 231 -18.32 0.89 -14.13
CA ARG A 231 -18.94 2.18 -14.43
C ARG A 231 -20.20 2.37 -13.60
N ALA A 232 -20.37 3.60 -13.08
CA ALA A 232 -21.46 3.98 -12.19
C ALA A 232 -22.85 3.86 -12.83
N ASP A 233 -22.94 3.90 -14.17
CA ASP A 233 -24.19 3.96 -14.92
C ASP A 233 -24.81 2.59 -15.27
N VAL A 234 -24.05 1.49 -15.21
CA VAL A 234 -24.55 0.19 -15.72
C VAL A 234 -24.27 -1.01 -14.80
N SER A 235 -23.69 -0.83 -13.60
CA SER A 235 -23.17 -1.91 -12.72
C SER A 235 -22.24 -2.95 -13.40
N ARG A 236 -21.93 -2.74 -14.68
CA ARG A 236 -21.20 -3.62 -15.58
C ARG A 236 -19.72 -3.23 -15.56
N MET A 237 -18.87 -4.25 -15.51
CA MET A 237 -17.42 -4.08 -15.66
C MET A 237 -17.04 -3.96 -17.13
N ASP A 238 -16.10 -3.05 -17.41
CA ASP A 238 -15.44 -2.93 -18.70
C ASP A 238 -13.92 -3.01 -18.52
N ARG A 239 -13.16 -3.16 -19.61
CA ARG A 239 -11.70 -3.06 -19.57
C ARG A 239 -11.35 -1.69 -19.01
N SER A 240 -10.51 -1.66 -17.96
CA SER A 240 -10.12 -0.39 -17.36
C SER A 240 -9.38 0.47 -18.39
N SER A 241 -9.79 1.74 -18.47
CA SER A 241 -9.07 2.75 -19.27
C SER A 241 -7.83 3.28 -18.55
N GLN A 242 -7.68 2.97 -17.25
CA GLN A 242 -6.57 3.39 -16.40
C GLN A 242 -5.31 2.55 -16.68
N THR A 243 -4.79 2.73 -17.89
CA THR A 243 -3.52 2.15 -18.35
C THR A 243 -2.36 2.51 -17.42
N SER A 244 -2.45 3.63 -16.71
CA SER A 244 -1.45 4.04 -15.72
C SER A 244 -1.28 2.99 -14.62
N LEU A 245 -2.33 2.52 -13.94
CA LEU A 245 -2.22 1.49 -12.88
C LEU A 245 -1.76 0.11 -13.38
N VAL A 246 -1.86 -0.10 -14.69
CA VAL A 246 -1.54 -1.35 -15.38
C VAL A 246 -0.10 -1.32 -15.94
N ALA A 247 0.49 -0.14 -16.14
CA ALA A 247 1.77 0.06 -16.81
C ALA A 247 2.63 1.15 -16.16
N ARG A 248 2.52 1.40 -14.84
CA ARG A 248 3.46 2.26 -14.11
C ARG A 248 4.82 1.57 -13.97
N ASP A 249 5.44 1.30 -15.10
CA ASP A 249 6.70 0.58 -15.15
C ASP A 249 7.74 1.32 -14.31
N GLU A 250 8.45 0.56 -13.48
CA GLU A 250 9.59 1.01 -12.65
C GLU A 250 9.26 1.91 -11.45
N ASP A 251 7.99 2.23 -11.18
CA ASP A 251 7.59 3.00 -9.99
C ASP A 251 7.15 2.11 -8.82
N THR A 252 7.18 2.64 -7.60
CA THR A 252 6.79 1.89 -6.40
C THR A 252 5.34 1.39 -6.41
N TYR A 253 4.47 1.90 -7.28
CA TYR A 253 3.08 1.44 -7.45
C TYR A 253 2.97 0.31 -8.49
N GLY A 254 3.93 0.18 -9.40
CA GLY A 254 3.89 -0.73 -10.55
C GLY A 254 4.18 -2.19 -10.28
N LEU A 255 4.25 -2.60 -9.01
CA LEU A 255 4.57 -3.97 -8.67
C LEU A 255 3.47 -4.92 -9.13
N THR A 256 3.82 -5.81 -10.06
CA THR A 256 3.04 -7.01 -10.39
C THR A 256 3.67 -8.20 -9.69
N CYS A 257 2.89 -8.95 -8.91
CA CYS A 257 3.39 -10.03 -8.05
C CYS A 257 2.46 -11.26 -8.13
N SER A 258 3.04 -12.46 -8.14
CA SER A 258 2.29 -13.71 -7.98
C SER A 258 1.99 -14.02 -6.52
N ILE A 259 0.95 -14.82 -6.28
CA ILE A 259 0.56 -15.24 -4.92
C ILE A 259 1.66 -16.08 -4.23
N SER A 260 2.34 -16.97 -4.96
CA SER A 260 3.47 -17.73 -4.40
C SER A 260 4.67 -16.87 -4.05
N ASP A 261 4.97 -15.84 -4.85
CA ASP A 261 6.07 -14.92 -4.52
C ASP A 261 5.72 -14.03 -3.33
N LEU A 262 4.47 -13.60 -3.25
CA LEU A 262 3.95 -12.89 -2.09
C LEU A 262 4.09 -13.72 -0.80
N ALA A 263 3.78 -15.02 -0.85
CA ALA A 263 3.98 -15.94 0.27
C ALA A 263 5.44 -16.03 0.72
N ARG A 264 6.39 -16.08 -0.21
CA ARG A 264 7.83 -16.07 0.10
C ARG A 264 8.26 -14.78 0.80
N LEU A 265 7.78 -13.64 0.31
CA LEU A 265 8.06 -12.34 0.89
C LEU A 265 7.56 -12.25 2.34
N PHE A 266 6.31 -12.62 2.58
CA PHE A 266 5.73 -12.55 3.92
C PHE A 266 6.37 -13.55 4.90
N SER A 267 6.64 -14.78 4.44
CA SER A 267 7.36 -15.77 5.25
C SER A 267 8.74 -15.25 5.66
N ASP A 268 9.48 -14.63 4.74
CA ASP A 268 10.80 -14.04 5.07
C ASP A 268 10.69 -12.92 6.11
N LEU A 269 9.74 -11.99 5.94
CA LEU A 269 9.59 -10.86 6.86
C LEU A 269 9.14 -11.25 8.27
N MET A 270 8.39 -12.34 8.40
CA MET A 270 8.00 -12.90 9.71
C MET A 270 9.09 -13.82 10.30
N SER A 271 10.08 -14.23 9.51
CA SER A 271 11.13 -15.16 9.95
C SER A 271 12.14 -14.50 10.88
N PRO A 272 12.58 -15.18 11.96
CA PRO A 272 13.67 -14.70 12.80
C PRO A 272 15.02 -14.61 12.06
N THR A 273 15.18 -15.37 10.96
CA THR A 273 16.37 -15.38 10.10
C THR A 273 16.16 -14.64 8.77
N CYS A 274 15.17 -13.75 8.72
CA CYS A 274 14.82 -12.88 7.58
C CYS A 274 16.05 -12.49 6.75
N LYS A 275 16.01 -12.84 5.46
CA LYS A 275 17.08 -12.57 4.51
C LYS A 275 17.10 -11.11 4.09
N LEU A 276 15.93 -10.48 4.01
CA LEU A 276 15.81 -9.10 3.53
C LEU A 276 16.29 -8.07 4.55
N LEU A 277 16.02 -8.28 5.83
CA LEU A 277 16.39 -7.40 6.93
C LEU A 277 16.95 -8.25 8.07
N GLN A 278 18.27 -8.25 8.21
CA GLN A 278 18.96 -9.16 9.12
C GLN A 278 18.93 -8.67 10.57
N ARG A 279 18.76 -7.36 10.80
CA ARG A 279 18.72 -6.76 12.13
C ARG A 279 17.30 -6.70 12.67
N GLN A 280 17.13 -7.17 13.91
CA GLN A 280 15.84 -7.19 14.60
C GLN A 280 15.23 -5.78 14.70
N GLU A 281 16.04 -4.78 15.03
CA GLU A 281 15.59 -3.39 15.19
C GLU A 281 14.93 -2.81 13.92
N HIS A 282 15.36 -3.22 12.73
CA HIS A 282 14.76 -2.77 11.47
C HIS A 282 13.53 -3.58 11.10
N ARG A 283 13.52 -4.88 11.39
CA ARG A 283 12.30 -5.70 11.26
C ARG A 283 11.19 -5.20 12.17
N ASP A 284 11.55 -4.77 13.38
CA ASP A 284 10.59 -4.23 14.35
C ASP A 284 9.89 -2.97 13.86
N LEU A 285 10.51 -2.18 12.97
CA LEU A 285 9.85 -1.04 12.34
C LEU A 285 8.63 -1.45 11.50
N LEU A 286 8.60 -2.68 10.97
CA LEU A 286 7.49 -3.20 10.17
C LEU A 286 6.34 -3.75 11.03
N PHE A 287 6.57 -4.04 12.31
CA PHE A 287 5.64 -4.79 13.16
C PHE A 287 5.39 -4.17 14.54
N THR A 288 5.96 -3.00 14.84
CA THR A 288 5.85 -2.34 16.14
C THR A 288 5.26 -0.95 15.98
N PRO A 289 4.32 -0.52 16.86
CA PRO A 289 3.80 0.85 16.88
C PRO A 289 4.93 1.89 16.89
N GLN A 290 4.91 2.82 15.95
CA GLN A 290 5.97 3.84 15.81
C GLN A 290 5.60 5.19 16.41
N PHE A 291 4.31 5.44 16.69
CA PHE A 291 3.88 6.68 17.32
C PHE A 291 3.62 6.48 18.80
N ILE A 292 4.11 7.42 19.61
CA ILE A 292 3.74 7.54 21.02
C ILE A 292 2.23 7.82 21.07
N ARG A 293 1.47 7.07 21.88
CA ARG A 293 0.02 7.29 22.06
C ARG A 293 -0.25 8.76 22.40
N HIS A 294 -1.25 9.33 21.74
CA HIS A 294 -1.65 10.74 21.87
C HIS A 294 -0.60 11.78 21.43
N SER A 295 0.51 11.39 20.81
CA SER A 295 1.37 12.32 20.08
C SER A 295 0.63 12.98 18.90
N PHE A 296 1.18 14.05 18.35
CA PHE A 296 0.60 14.69 17.16
C PHE A 296 0.39 13.72 15.98
N PRO A 297 1.40 12.95 15.49
CA PRO A 297 1.19 12.01 14.41
C PRO A 297 0.15 10.92 14.75
N HIS A 298 0.12 10.42 15.99
CA HIS A 298 -0.90 9.46 16.43
C HIS A 298 -2.32 10.05 16.37
N ARG A 299 -2.51 11.29 16.83
CA ARG A 299 -3.82 11.95 16.74
C ARG A 299 -4.22 12.22 15.30
N SER A 300 -3.29 12.66 14.45
CA SER A 300 -3.55 12.88 13.02
C SER A 300 -3.93 11.58 12.31
N LEU A 301 -3.25 10.47 12.60
CA LEU A 301 -3.60 9.15 12.06
C LEU A 301 -5.06 8.78 12.35
N LEU A 302 -5.48 8.94 13.61
CA LEU A 302 -6.81 8.56 14.07
C LEU A 302 -7.91 9.57 13.70
N ALA A 303 -7.54 10.79 13.30
CA ALA A 303 -8.50 11.82 12.92
C ALA A 303 -9.13 11.55 11.54
N GLU A 304 -8.40 10.89 10.64
CA GLU A 304 -8.86 10.58 9.28
C GLU A 304 -9.17 9.09 9.15
N THR A 305 -10.45 8.77 9.04
CA THR A 305 -10.94 7.38 8.98
C THR A 305 -10.45 6.63 7.74
N THR A 306 -10.07 7.33 6.68
CA THR A 306 -9.49 6.74 5.46
C THR A 306 -8.16 6.01 5.73
N ASN A 307 -7.45 6.34 6.81
CA ASN A 307 -6.18 5.71 7.15
C ASN A 307 -6.30 4.26 7.65
N TYR A 308 -7.49 3.85 8.10
CA TYR A 308 -7.73 2.53 8.69
C TYR A 308 -9.10 1.92 8.38
N GLY A 309 -10.04 2.72 7.87
CA GLY A 309 -11.42 2.34 7.61
C GLY A 309 -11.57 1.27 6.52
N PHE A 310 -10.53 1.03 5.73
CA PHE A 310 -10.48 -0.08 4.77
C PHE A 310 -10.59 -1.46 5.42
N LEU A 311 -10.38 -1.57 6.73
CA LEU A 311 -10.55 -2.80 7.49
C LEU A 311 -11.99 -3.05 7.96
N LEU A 312 -12.91 -2.16 7.61
CA LEU A 312 -14.31 -2.21 7.97
C LEU A 312 -15.16 -2.30 6.70
N PRO A 313 -16.39 -2.86 6.78
CA PRO A 313 -17.27 -2.94 5.63
C PRO A 313 -17.67 -1.54 5.14
N LEU A 314 -18.31 -1.45 3.99
CA LEU A 314 -18.85 -0.23 3.40
C LEU A 314 -20.37 -0.33 3.36
N GLU A 315 -21.05 0.74 3.75
CA GLU A 315 -22.51 0.84 3.62
C GLU A 315 -22.94 1.30 2.21
N GLN A 316 -22.08 2.05 1.49
CA GLN A 316 -22.37 2.59 0.15
C GLN A 316 -21.11 2.85 -0.69
N ASP A 317 -21.30 2.93 -2.01
CA ASP A 317 -20.45 3.56 -3.04
C ASP A 317 -19.66 4.75 -2.52
N VAL A 318 -18.42 4.59 -2.03
CA VAL A 318 -17.59 5.73 -1.65
C VAL A 318 -16.32 5.73 -2.48
N SER A 319 -16.22 6.66 -3.43
CA SER A 319 -15.01 6.79 -4.24
C SER A 319 -13.78 7.11 -3.39
N HIS A 320 -13.95 7.72 -2.21
CA HIS A 320 -12.83 8.17 -1.36
C HIS A 320 -13.04 8.16 0.17
N LYS A 321 -14.26 7.99 0.74
CA LYS A 321 -14.48 8.15 2.19
C LYS A 321 -15.55 7.24 2.78
N VAL A 322 -15.15 6.30 3.63
CA VAL A 322 -16.06 5.62 4.56
C VAL A 322 -16.00 6.35 5.90
N SER A 323 -17.13 6.91 6.34
CA SER A 323 -17.23 7.55 7.66
C SER A 323 -17.56 6.49 8.72
N TRP A 324 -16.58 5.68 9.10
CA TRP A 324 -16.67 4.94 10.37
C TRP A 324 -16.33 5.91 11.51
N ALA A 325 -17.34 6.59 12.04
CA ALA A 325 -17.18 7.37 13.26
C ALA A 325 -17.14 6.43 14.47
N LEU A 326 -16.04 5.70 14.64
CA LEU A 326 -15.81 4.90 15.83
C LEU A 326 -15.61 5.84 17.03
N THR A 327 -16.51 5.76 18.00
CA THR A 327 -16.43 6.52 19.25
C THR A 327 -16.44 5.53 20.42
N PRO A 328 -15.34 5.38 21.18
CA PRO A 328 -14.05 6.05 20.99
C PRO A 328 -13.31 5.62 19.70
N PRO A 329 -12.32 6.40 19.22
CA PRO A 329 -11.48 6.00 18.10
C PRO A 329 -10.80 4.64 18.34
N PRO A 330 -10.50 3.87 17.30
CA PRO A 330 -9.86 2.57 17.47
C PRO A 330 -8.43 2.73 18.00
N ALA A 331 -7.98 1.75 18.77
CA ALA A 331 -6.63 1.63 19.28
C ALA A 331 -5.72 1.13 18.15
N MET A 332 -5.22 2.06 17.35
CA MET A 332 -4.37 1.78 16.20
C MET A 332 -3.16 2.70 16.14
N ASN A 333 -2.12 2.23 15.47
CA ASN A 333 -0.88 2.94 15.25
C ASN A 333 -0.38 2.73 13.81
N TRP A 334 0.81 3.26 13.51
CA TRP A 334 1.45 3.06 12.21
C TRP A 334 2.80 2.35 12.35
N THR A 335 3.19 1.63 11.30
CA THR A 335 4.46 0.95 11.13
C THR A 335 5.08 1.34 9.78
N ALA A 336 6.32 0.98 9.52
CA ALA A 336 6.91 1.13 8.19
C ALA A 336 6.27 0.20 7.12
N ALA A 337 5.32 -0.67 7.47
CA ALA A 337 4.60 -1.51 6.51
C ALA A 337 3.12 -1.12 6.31
N GLY A 338 2.50 -0.48 7.30
CA GLY A 338 1.07 -0.14 7.28
C GLY A 338 0.52 0.15 8.66
N VAL A 339 -0.81 0.18 8.78
CA VAL A 339 -1.50 0.41 10.05
C VAL A 339 -1.39 -0.83 10.94
N ILE A 340 -1.25 -0.67 12.26
CA ILE A 340 -1.19 -1.77 13.22
C ILE A 340 -2.28 -1.65 14.29
N VAL A 341 -2.90 -2.78 14.61
CA VAL A 341 -3.90 -2.91 15.69
C VAL A 341 -3.19 -3.01 17.05
N GLU A 342 -3.51 -2.13 17.99
CA GLU A 342 -2.92 -2.16 19.34
C GLU A 342 -3.74 -2.94 20.38
N GLU A 343 -5.05 -3.11 20.16
CA GLU A 343 -5.98 -3.79 21.07
C GLU A 343 -6.98 -4.66 20.31
N ASP A 344 -7.28 -5.85 20.84
CA ASP A 344 -8.24 -6.76 20.24
C ASP A 344 -9.65 -6.14 20.17
N ASN A 345 -10.41 -6.51 19.14
CA ASN A 345 -11.79 -6.05 18.92
C ASN A 345 -11.95 -4.52 18.79
N THR A 346 -10.87 -3.77 18.58
CA THR A 346 -10.94 -2.32 18.40
C THR A 346 -11.57 -1.89 17.07
N LEU A 347 -11.58 -2.80 16.09
CA LEU A 347 -12.29 -2.69 14.81
C LEU A 347 -13.46 -3.67 14.81
N PRO A 348 -14.68 -3.21 15.13
CA PRO A 348 -15.85 -4.09 15.23
C PRO A 348 -16.09 -4.89 13.95
N GLY A 349 -16.32 -6.20 14.08
CA GLY A 349 -16.63 -7.07 12.95
C GLY A 349 -15.45 -7.41 12.03
N SER A 350 -14.25 -6.89 12.27
CA SER A 350 -13.06 -7.22 11.45
C SER A 350 -12.44 -8.58 11.80
N GLY A 351 -12.54 -9.01 13.07
CA GLY A 351 -11.87 -10.22 13.57
C GLY A 351 -10.34 -10.12 13.64
N ILE A 352 -9.77 -8.97 13.29
CA ILE A 352 -8.31 -8.77 13.21
C ILE A 352 -7.75 -8.63 14.64
N PRO A 353 -6.81 -9.50 15.05
CA PRO A 353 -6.25 -9.46 16.40
C PRO A 353 -5.20 -8.35 16.57
N LYS A 354 -4.92 -8.00 17.82
CA LYS A 354 -3.80 -7.16 18.24
C LYS A 354 -2.48 -7.61 17.60
N GLY A 355 -1.65 -6.64 17.25
CA GLY A 355 -0.34 -6.86 16.63
C GLY A 355 -0.39 -7.14 15.14
N SER A 356 -1.59 -7.17 14.54
CA SER A 356 -1.74 -7.34 13.10
C SER A 356 -1.47 -6.02 12.38
N VAL A 357 -0.61 -6.09 11.37
CA VAL A 357 -0.27 -5.00 10.46
C VAL A 357 -1.03 -5.20 9.17
N SER A 358 -1.67 -4.16 8.67
CA SER A 358 -2.50 -4.24 7.48
C SER A 358 -2.24 -3.08 6.53
N PHE A 359 -2.45 -3.35 5.24
CA PHE A 359 -2.50 -2.32 4.23
C PHE A 359 -3.33 -2.77 3.03
N GLU A 360 -3.52 -1.87 2.08
CA GLU A 360 -4.42 -2.09 0.96
C GLU A 360 -3.86 -1.57 -0.37
N GLY A 361 -4.51 -2.00 -1.45
CA GLY A 361 -4.25 -1.58 -2.82
C GLY A 361 -5.54 -1.14 -3.49
N GLN A 362 -5.44 -0.10 -4.32
CA GLN A 362 -6.58 0.53 -5.00
C GLN A 362 -7.47 -0.47 -5.76
N PRO A 363 -6.97 -1.55 -6.38
CA PRO A 363 -7.82 -2.54 -7.04
C PRO A 363 -8.59 -3.47 -6.09
N ASN A 364 -9.02 -2.97 -4.93
CA ASN A 364 -9.69 -3.69 -3.84
C ASN A 364 -8.86 -4.88 -3.34
N ILE A 365 -7.58 -4.62 -3.04
CA ILE A 365 -6.65 -5.57 -2.42
C ILE A 365 -6.54 -5.23 -0.94
N ILE A 366 -6.65 -6.24 -0.07
CA ILE A 366 -6.35 -6.08 1.36
C ILE A 366 -5.41 -7.20 1.78
N TRP A 367 -4.40 -6.86 2.57
CA TRP A 367 -3.62 -7.85 3.29
C TRP A 367 -3.47 -7.47 4.76
N THR A 368 -3.30 -8.50 5.57
CA THR A 368 -3.01 -8.36 6.99
C THR A 368 -2.04 -9.46 7.42
N MET A 369 -1.07 -9.13 8.26
CA MET A 369 -0.06 -10.05 8.76
C MET A 369 0.15 -9.85 10.26
N ASN A 370 0.33 -10.94 10.98
CA ASN A 370 0.61 -10.92 12.41
C ASN A 370 1.83 -11.81 12.69
N ARG A 371 2.94 -11.17 13.08
CA ARG A 371 4.22 -11.83 13.32
C ARG A 371 4.15 -12.79 14.51
N GLU A 372 3.41 -12.46 15.57
CA GLU A 372 3.29 -13.30 16.77
C GLU A 372 2.49 -14.57 16.48
N LYS A 373 1.39 -14.44 15.71
CA LYS A 373 0.57 -15.58 15.29
C LYS A 373 1.18 -16.38 14.14
N GLY A 374 2.16 -15.81 13.43
CA GLY A 374 2.76 -16.42 12.24
C GLY A 374 1.71 -16.64 11.16
N ARG A 375 0.88 -15.62 10.89
CA ARG A 375 -0.21 -15.67 9.93
C ARG A 375 -0.22 -14.45 9.03
N MET A 376 -0.51 -14.69 7.76
CA MET A 376 -0.78 -13.67 6.77
C MET A 376 -2.05 -14.03 6.00
N MET A 377 -2.91 -13.04 5.77
CA MET A 377 -4.13 -13.17 4.99
C MET A 377 -4.07 -12.15 3.86
N PHE A 378 -4.45 -12.60 2.67
CA PHE A 378 -4.51 -11.78 1.47
C PHE A 378 -5.83 -11.99 0.76
N PHE A 379 -6.50 -10.91 0.40
CA PHE A 379 -7.54 -10.90 -0.60
C PHE A 379 -7.12 -9.98 -1.73
N GLY A 380 -7.23 -10.44 -2.98
CA GLY A 380 -6.94 -9.62 -4.14
C GLY A 380 -7.93 -9.82 -5.27
N THR A 381 -8.42 -8.70 -5.79
CA THR A 381 -9.04 -8.60 -7.11
C THR A 381 -8.30 -7.53 -7.93
N GLN A 382 -8.80 -7.23 -9.13
CA GLN A 382 -8.28 -6.17 -9.99
C GLN A 382 -9.45 -5.33 -10.52
N LEU A 383 -10.27 -4.82 -9.60
CA LEU A 383 -11.43 -3.99 -9.90
C LEU A 383 -11.20 -2.57 -9.41
N LEU A 384 -11.48 -1.60 -10.28
CA LEU A 384 -11.53 -0.17 -9.98
C LEU A 384 -12.98 0.36 -10.04
N PRO A 385 -13.29 1.46 -9.34
CA PRO A 385 -12.42 2.20 -8.41
C PRO A 385 -12.10 1.39 -7.15
N GLY A 386 -11.14 1.88 -6.36
CA GLY A 386 -10.96 1.37 -5.00
C GLY A 386 -12.18 1.64 -4.14
N TYR A 387 -12.36 0.83 -3.10
CA TYR A 387 -13.55 0.86 -2.24
C TYR A 387 -14.86 0.61 -3.00
N ASP A 388 -14.82 -0.23 -4.03
CA ASP A 388 -16.03 -0.78 -4.65
C ASP A 388 -16.76 -1.61 -3.59
N VAL A 389 -17.99 -1.25 -3.19
CA VAL A 389 -18.65 -1.84 -2.01
C VAL A 389 -18.70 -3.35 -2.10
N LYS A 390 -19.01 -3.87 -3.28
CA LYS A 390 -19.18 -5.31 -3.47
C LYS A 390 -17.85 -6.04 -3.34
N ALA A 391 -16.80 -5.52 -3.99
CA ALA A 391 -15.46 -6.08 -3.87
C ALA A 391 -14.90 -5.97 -2.45
N HIS A 392 -15.00 -4.77 -1.87
CA HIS A 392 -14.45 -4.43 -0.57
C HIS A 392 -15.11 -5.22 0.55
N ASN A 393 -16.44 -5.32 0.57
CA ASN A 393 -17.15 -6.07 1.60
C ASN A 393 -16.85 -7.56 1.53
N LEU A 394 -16.62 -8.10 0.32
CA LEU A 394 -16.18 -9.48 0.18
C LEU A 394 -14.75 -9.68 0.72
N ALA A 395 -13.86 -8.70 0.52
CA ALA A 395 -12.51 -8.71 1.09
C ALA A 395 -12.54 -8.64 2.63
N VAL A 396 -13.36 -7.77 3.22
CA VAL A 396 -13.52 -7.65 4.67
C VAL A 396 -14.16 -8.91 5.27
N GLN A 397 -15.17 -9.48 4.61
CA GLN A 397 -15.77 -10.76 4.99
C GLN A 397 -14.71 -11.88 5.02
N PHE A 398 -13.84 -11.94 4.00
CA PHE A 398 -12.72 -12.87 3.99
C PHE A 398 -11.80 -12.67 5.19
N MET A 399 -11.40 -11.43 5.49
CA MET A 399 -10.51 -11.15 6.62
C MET A 399 -11.10 -11.63 7.94
N TYR A 400 -12.39 -11.37 8.17
CA TYR A 400 -13.08 -11.85 9.36
C TYR A 400 -13.13 -13.38 9.44
N ASP A 401 -13.57 -14.05 8.37
CA ASP A 401 -13.68 -15.51 8.35
C ASP A 401 -12.31 -16.20 8.46
N ALA A 402 -11.28 -15.63 7.84
CA ALA A 402 -9.92 -16.13 7.87
C ALA A 402 -9.30 -16.02 9.27
N TRP A 403 -9.38 -14.86 9.93
CA TRP A 403 -8.88 -14.72 11.30
C TRP A 403 -9.65 -15.58 12.30
N LYS A 404 -10.97 -15.71 12.13
CA LYS A 404 -11.78 -16.58 12.98
C LYS A 404 -11.42 -18.05 12.83
N THR A 405 -11.01 -18.48 11.63
CA THR A 405 -10.74 -19.89 11.31
C THR A 405 -9.27 -20.27 11.56
N PHE A 406 -8.33 -19.38 11.23
CA PHE A 406 -6.90 -19.69 11.17
C PHE A 406 -6.03 -18.83 12.10
N GLY A 407 -6.64 -17.86 12.79
CA GLY A 407 -5.98 -16.85 13.62
C GLY A 407 -5.49 -17.31 14.98
#